data_AF-A0A7J3LNL3-F1
#
_entry.id   AF-A0A7J3LNL3-F1
#
_cell.length_a   1.000
_cell.length_b   1.000
_cell.length_c   1.000
_cell.angle_alpha   90.00
_cell.angle_beta   90.00
_cell.angle_gamma   90.00
#
_symmetry.space_group_name_H-M   'P 1'
#
loop_
_entity.id
_entity.type
_entity.pdbx_description
1 polymer ?
#
loop_
_entity_poly.entity_id
_entity_poly.type
_entity_poly.pdbx_seq_one_letter_code
_entity_poly.pdbx_strand_id
1 'polypeptide(L)'
;MDLGGNIELVGFKEIDSENMAIIKKRVSNFLKDYANIDAHFQRLVITLKRVHEREDHQVFELQAKLSGKDVLNTDVNDRNLLVALDKALKKLQAQVEKRMHA
;
A
#
# COMPACT_ATOMS: atom_id res chain seq x y z
N MET A 1 12.09 2.42 -3.62
CA MET A 1 11.87 3.03 -4.95
C MET A 1 10.76 4.05 -4.78
N ASP A 2 10.94 5.26 -5.30
CA ASP A 2 9.94 6.33 -5.22
C ASP A 2 9.12 6.43 -6.52
N LEU A 3 7.80 6.59 -6.41
CA LEU A 3 6.89 6.70 -7.57
C LEU A 3 6.44 8.14 -7.85
N GLY A 4 7.27 9.10 -7.45
CA GLY A 4 6.89 10.49 -7.22
C GLY A 4 7.13 10.79 -5.74
N GLY A 5 7.59 12.01 -5.42
CA GLY A 5 8.25 12.33 -4.13
C GLY A 5 7.47 12.00 -2.84
N ASN A 6 6.19 11.63 -2.94
CA ASN A 6 5.31 11.33 -1.83
C ASN A 6 4.95 9.83 -1.72
N ILE A 7 5.56 8.94 -2.50
CA ILE A 7 5.24 7.50 -2.54
C ILE A 7 6.50 6.67 -2.39
N GLU A 8 6.56 5.84 -1.36
CA GLU A 8 7.70 4.95 -1.11
C GLU A 8 7.27 3.49 -1.10
N LEU A 9 7.89 2.68 -1.95
CA LEU A 9 7.76 1.21 -1.95
C LEU A 9 9.04 0.58 -1.40
N VAL A 10 8.96 0.01 -0.19
CA VAL A 10 10.05 -0.63 0.55
C VAL A 10 9.91 -2.15 0.47
N GLY A 11 10.99 -2.88 0.18
CA GLY A 11 10.97 -4.36 0.07
C GLY A 11 10.48 -4.90 -1.29
N PHE A 12 10.28 -4.04 -2.29
CA PHE A 12 9.75 -4.40 -3.60
C PHE A 12 10.82 -4.70 -4.67
N LYS A 13 12.11 -4.72 -4.30
CA LYS A 13 13.24 -4.85 -5.24
C LYS A 13 13.22 -6.15 -6.05
N GLU A 14 12.72 -7.22 -5.45
CA GLU A 14 12.73 -8.58 -6.01
C GLU A 14 11.39 -8.96 -6.66
N ILE A 15 10.53 -7.98 -6.95
CA ILE A 15 9.27 -8.19 -7.66
C ILE A 15 9.50 -8.02 -9.15
N ASP A 16 9.00 -8.95 -9.94
CA ASP A 16 9.11 -8.92 -11.40
C ASP A 16 8.42 -7.68 -12.01
N SER A 17 8.82 -7.34 -13.23
CA SER A 17 8.36 -6.13 -13.91
C SER A 17 6.85 -6.10 -14.17
N GLU A 18 6.22 -7.26 -14.37
CA GLU A 18 4.79 -7.35 -14.65
C GLU A 18 3.98 -7.03 -13.39
N ASN A 19 4.27 -7.73 -12.28
CA ASN A 19 3.69 -7.43 -10.98
C ASN A 19 4.00 -6.00 -10.54
N MET A 20 5.22 -5.51 -10.81
CA MET A 20 5.60 -4.13 -10.52
C MET A 20 4.75 -3.11 -11.26
N ALA A 21 4.44 -3.33 -12.55
CA ALA A 21 3.57 -2.45 -13.32
C ALA A 21 2.15 -2.40 -12.73
N ILE A 22 1.63 -3.55 -12.29
CA ILE A 22 0.31 -3.65 -11.65
C ILE A 22 0.29 -2.92 -10.29
N ILE A 23 1.33 -3.12 -9.47
CA ILE A 23 1.46 -2.46 -8.16
C ILE A 23 1.47 -0.94 -8.34
N LYS A 24 2.30 -0.42 -9.25
CA LYS A 24 2.36 1.01 -9.57
C LYS A 24 0.98 1.54 -9.98
N LYS A 25 0.28 0.83 -10.88
CA LYS A 25 -1.07 1.24 -11.33
C LYS A 25 -2.06 1.31 -10.16
N ARG A 26 -2.06 0.33 -9.26
CA ARG A 26 -2.96 0.28 -8.10
C ARG A 26 -2.69 1.41 -7.12
N VAL A 27 -1.42 1.62 -6.78
CA VAL A 27 -1.00 2.72 -5.88
C VAL A 27 -1.32 4.09 -6.49
N SER A 28 -1.02 4.29 -7.78
CA SER A 28 -1.34 5.53 -8.48
C SER A 28 -2.85 5.80 -8.54
N ASN A 29 -3.68 4.77 -8.75
CA ASN A 29 -5.13 4.93 -8.74
C ASN A 29 -5.64 5.32 -7.35
N PHE A 30 -5.20 4.61 -6.30
CA PHE A 30 -5.55 4.95 -4.92
C PHE A 30 -5.19 6.40 -4.58
N LEU A 31 -4.02 6.88 -5.02
CA LEU A 31 -3.59 8.25 -4.74
C LEU A 31 -4.36 9.30 -5.52
N LYS A 32 -4.83 9.00 -6.74
CA LYS A 32 -5.74 9.90 -7.46
C LYS A 32 -7.03 10.07 -6.68
N ASP A 33 -7.59 8.96 -6.20
CA ASP A 33 -8.82 8.99 -5.41
C ASP A 33 -8.59 9.71 -4.07
N TYR A 34 -7.49 9.43 -3.37
CA TYR A 34 -7.17 10.05 -2.10
C TYR A 34 -6.82 11.54 -2.21
N ALA A 35 -6.06 11.96 -3.22
CA ALA A 35 -5.70 13.37 -3.41
C ALA A 35 -6.92 14.25 -3.71
N ASN A 36 -7.98 13.68 -4.30
CA ASN A 36 -9.26 14.37 -4.47
C ASN A 36 -10.03 14.52 -3.15
N ILE A 37 -9.70 13.69 -2.15
CA ILE A 37 -10.44 13.56 -0.91
C ILE A 37 -9.75 14.32 0.25
N ASP A 38 -8.42 14.28 0.32
CA ASP A 38 -7.66 14.91 1.40
C ASP A 38 -6.51 15.78 0.86
N ALA A 39 -6.71 17.09 0.96
CA ALA A 39 -5.72 18.09 0.56
C ALA A 39 -4.42 18.04 1.41
N HIS A 40 -4.42 17.33 2.54
CA HIS A 40 -3.27 17.23 3.44
C HIS A 40 -2.40 16.00 3.15
N PHE A 41 -2.60 15.29 2.03
CA PHE A 41 -1.72 14.17 1.67
C PHE A 41 -0.25 14.57 1.66
N GLN A 42 0.57 13.90 2.48
CA GLN A 42 2.02 14.12 2.52
C GLN A 42 2.77 12.93 1.94
N ARG A 43 2.49 11.72 2.43
CA ARG A 43 3.28 10.54 2.06
C ARG A 43 2.53 9.23 2.21
N LEU A 44 2.70 8.32 1.25
CA LEU A 44 2.30 6.92 1.35
C LEU A 44 3.56 6.04 1.34
N VAL A 45 3.74 5.25 2.39
CA VAL A 45 4.82 4.27 2.50
C VAL A 45 4.21 2.88 2.54
N ILE A 46 4.62 2.00 1.63
CA ILE A 46 4.21 0.60 1.62
C ILE A 46 5.47 -0.24 1.79
N THR A 47 5.49 -1.04 2.86
CA THR A 47 6.58 -1.94 3.20
C THR A 47 6.14 -3.37 2.96
N LEU A 48 6.89 -4.09 2.13
CA LEU A 48 6.74 -5.51 1.88
C LEU A 48 7.78 -6.31 2.66
N LYS A 49 7.30 -7.30 3.39
CA LYS A 49 8.11 -8.35 4.01
C LYS A 49 7.65 -9.70 3.48
N ARG A 50 8.61 -10.54 3.10
CA ARG A 50 8.37 -11.95 2.80
C ARG A 50 8.57 -12.71 4.11
N VAL A 51 7.52 -13.36 4.58
CA VAL A 51 7.52 -14.08 5.85
C VAL A 51 7.30 -15.56 5.56
N HIS A 52 8.08 -16.42 6.21
CA HIS A 52 8.02 -17.88 6.05
C HIS A 52 8.34 -18.40 4.63
N GLU A 53 9.52 -18.09 4.09
CA GLU A 53 10.08 -18.82 2.93
C GLU A 53 10.46 -20.27 3.32
N ARG A 54 9.47 -21.13 3.58
CA ARG A 54 9.62 -22.59 3.48
C ARG A 54 8.91 -23.02 2.21
N GLU A 55 9.43 -24.07 1.57
CA GLU A 55 9.25 -24.52 0.17
C GLU A 55 7.83 -24.52 -0.44
N ASP A 56 6.77 -24.30 0.33
CA ASP A 56 5.36 -24.31 -0.11
C ASP A 56 4.48 -23.20 0.55
N HIS A 57 5.03 -22.34 1.41
CA HIS A 57 4.21 -21.46 2.27
C HIS A 57 4.69 -20.00 2.32
N GLN A 58 4.93 -19.39 1.16
CA GLN A 58 5.24 -17.96 1.10
C GLN A 58 4.06 -17.09 1.53
N VAL A 59 4.26 -16.25 2.55
CA VAL A 59 3.29 -15.24 2.99
C VAL A 59 3.91 -13.85 2.79
N PHE A 60 3.15 -12.96 2.17
CA PHE A 60 3.48 -11.55 2.02
C PHE A 60 2.82 -10.76 3.15
N GLU A 61 3.64 -10.12 3.98
CA GLU A 61 3.21 -9.11 4.95
C GLU A 61 3.40 -7.73 4.33
N LEU A 62 2.30 -6.99 4.19
CA LEU A 62 2.29 -5.61 3.74
C LEU A 62 1.90 -4.68 4.89
N GLN A 63 2.74 -3.70 5.14
CA GLN A 63 2.49 -2.61 6.06
C GLN A 63 2.36 -1.32 5.25
N ALA A 64 1.20 -0.66 5.31
CA ALA A 64 0.96 0.59 4.62
C ALA A 64 0.73 1.72 5.65
N LYS A 65 1.47 2.81 5.47
CA LYS A 65 1.40 4.03 6.28
C LYS A 65 1.07 5.20 5.37
N LEU A 66 -0.07 5.83 5.62
CA LEU A 66 -0.50 7.07 4.98
C LEU A 66 -0.33 8.22 5.95
N SER A 67 0.47 9.20 5.56
CA SER A 67 0.75 10.41 6.33
C SER A 67 0.06 11.59 5.66
N GLY A 68 -0.74 12.32 6.43
CA GLY A 68 -1.35 13.58 6.01
C GLY A 68 -1.67 14.44 7.23
N LYS A 69 -2.92 14.90 7.36
CA LYS A 69 -3.40 15.54 8.60
C LYS A 69 -3.25 14.61 9.81
N ASP A 70 -3.55 13.34 9.60
CA ASP A 70 -3.38 12.26 10.55
C ASP A 70 -2.48 11.17 9.95
N VAL A 71 -1.95 10.30 10.81
CA VAL A 71 -1.24 9.09 10.38
C VAL A 71 -2.19 7.90 10.43
N LEU A 72 -2.46 7.30 9.27
CA LEU A 72 -3.21 6.05 9.15
C LEU A 72 -2.25 4.91 8.85
N ASN A 73 -2.43 3.80 9.58
CA ASN A 73 -1.62 2.61 9.41
C ASN A 73 -2.53 1.41 9.15
N THR A 74 -2.03 0.47 8.37
CA THR A 74 -2.64 -0.85 8.23
C THR A 74 -1.58 -1.89 7.93
N ASP A 75 -1.84 -3.11 8.40
CA ASP A 75 -1.13 -4.30 8.01
C ASP A 75 -2.09 -5.33 7.38
N VAL A 76 -1.55 -6.12 6.46
CA VAL A 76 -2.24 -7.23 5.80
C VAL A 76 -1.25 -8.34 5.51
N ASN A 77 -1.65 -9.58 5.79
CA ASN A 77 -0.94 -10.78 5.40
C ASN A 77 -1.75 -11.55 4.35
N ASP A 78 -1.10 -11.96 3.26
CA ASP A 78 -1.72 -12.81 2.23
C ASP A 78 -0.68 -13.68 1.53
N ARG A 79 -1.12 -14.77 0.91
CA ARG A 79 -0.25 -15.60 0.05
C ARG A 79 -0.08 -15.01 -1.35
N ASN A 80 -0.93 -14.06 -1.73
CA ASN A 80 -0.83 -13.34 -2.99
C ASN A 80 -0.53 -11.86 -2.75
N LEU A 81 0.61 -11.38 -3.28
CA LEU A 81 1.08 -10.01 -3.12
C LEU A 81 0.07 -8.97 -3.61
N LEU A 82 -0.55 -9.19 -4.78
CA LEU A 82 -1.51 -8.27 -5.36
C LEU A 82 -2.79 -8.20 -4.51
N VAL A 83 -3.25 -9.34 -4.00
CA VAL A 83 -4.40 -9.40 -3.09
C VAL A 83 -4.08 -8.70 -1.77
N ALA A 84 -2.89 -8.92 -1.19
CA ALA A 84 -2.44 -8.21 0.00
C ALA A 84 -2.47 -6.70 -0.21
N LEU A 85 -1.97 -6.23 -1.37
CA LEU A 85 -1.91 -4.81 -1.70
C LEU A 85 -3.31 -4.21 -1.81
N ASP A 86 -4.23 -4.86 -2.53
CA ASP A 86 -5.61 -4.39 -2.64
C ASP A 86 -6.30 -4.29 -1.28
N LYS A 87 -6.10 -5.30 -0.43
CA LYS A 87 -6.63 -5.30 0.94
C LYS A 87 -6.06 -4.15 1.76
N ALA A 88 -4.75 -3.88 1.66
CA ALA A 88 -4.11 -2.79 2.39
C ALA A 88 -4.64 -1.43 1.93
N LEU A 89 -4.73 -1.19 0.61
CA LEU A 89 -5.27 0.06 0.06
C LEU A 89 -6.75 0.26 0.43
N LYS A 90 -7.57 -0.79 0.34
CA LYS A 90 -8.99 -0.75 0.75
C LYS A 90 -9.16 -0.44 2.24
N LYS A 91 -8.32 -1.03 3.10
CA LYS A 91 -8.32 -0.72 4.55
C LYS A 91 -7.97 0.74 4.81
N LEU A 92 -6.98 1.30 4.10
CA LEU A 92 -6.67 2.73 4.21
C LEU A 92 -7.84 3.59 3.72
N GLN A 93 -8.43 3.26 2.56
CA GLN A 93 -9.57 3.99 2.03
C GLN A 93 -10.75 4.01 3.01
N ALA A 94 -11.12 2.86 3.58
CA ALA A 94 -12.20 2.78 4.57
C ALA A 94 -11.91 3.62 5.83
N GLN A 95 -10.63 3.72 6.25
CA GLN A 95 -10.25 4.59 7.37
C GLN A 95 -10.39 6.08 7.02
N VAL A 96 -10.05 6.46 5.79
CA VAL A 96 -10.21 7.84 5.27
C VAL A 96 -11.69 8.20 5.20
N GLU A 97 -12.52 7.35 4.59
CA GLU A 97 -13.97 7.58 4.45
C GLU A 97 -14.64 7.69 5.82
N LYS A 98 -14.31 6.78 6.76
CA LYS A 98 -14.85 6.83 8.13
C LYS A 98 -14.48 8.12 8.85
N ARG A 99 -13.30 8.68 8.59
CA ARG A 99 -12.83 9.94 9.18
C ARG A 99 -13.52 11.17 8.60
N MET A 100 -13.92 11.15 7.33
CA MET A 100 -14.66 12.28 6.74
C MET A 100 -16.07 12.43 7.29
N HIS A 101 -16.67 11.32 7.74
CA HIS A 101 -18.02 11.28 8.28
C HIS A 101 -18.07 11.33 9.82
N ALA A 102 -16.92 11.51 10.49
CA ALA A 102 -16.79 11.60 11.95
C ALA A 102 -16.49 13.04 12.37
#